data_AF-A0A1V5JNW1-F1
#
_entry.id   AF-A0A1V5JNW1-F1
#
_cell.length_a   1.000
_cell.length_b   1.000
_cell.length_c   1.000
_cell.angle_alpha   90.00
_cell.angle_beta   90.00
_cell.angle_gamma   90.00
#
_symmetry.space_group_name_H-M   'P 1'
#
loop_
_entity.id
_entity.type
_entity.pdbx_description
1 polymer ?
#
loop_
_entity_poly.entity_id
_entity_poly.type
_entity_poly.pdbx_seq_one_letter_code
_entity_poly.pdbx_strand_id
1 'polypeptide(L)'
;MGIKPNFTQADVQKRFNKFLEVVERRQIDRLKMLGEMCITRAREIPASIGFTDQTGNLRSSIGYIIFKDGVALHESFEQVKEGAEGVATGRIVAEKIGDRYQGEGLVLVVVAGMNYAIYLEAKGRDVLTSAEQLAQQQLPRMLSELVSNMNKAL
;
A
#
# COMPACT_ATOMS: atom_id res chain seq x y z
N MET A 1 -40.86 -25.79 -26.72
CA MET A 1 -41.00 -24.35 -26.38
C MET A 1 -39.60 -23.87 -26.00
N GLY A 2 -39.00 -22.96 -26.77
CA GLY A 2 -37.61 -22.53 -26.54
C GLY A 2 -37.52 -21.53 -25.38
N ILE A 3 -36.46 -21.63 -24.58
CA ILE A 3 -36.15 -20.64 -23.54
C ILE A 3 -35.81 -19.32 -24.24
N LYS A 4 -36.58 -18.25 -23.98
CA LYS A 4 -36.27 -16.89 -24.44
C LYS A 4 -35.53 -16.14 -23.32
N PRO A 5 -34.33 -15.62 -23.56
CA PRO A 5 -33.64 -14.79 -22.58
C PRO A 5 -34.38 -13.45 -22.41
N ASN A 6 -34.58 -13.04 -21.15
CA ASN A 6 -35.15 -11.75 -20.77
C ASN A 6 -34.08 -10.66 -20.54
N PHE A 7 -32.86 -10.86 -21.05
CA PHE A 7 -31.73 -9.95 -20.89
C PHE A 7 -31.08 -9.64 -22.24
N THR A 8 -30.44 -8.49 -22.33
CA THR A 8 -29.67 -8.03 -23.49
C THR A 8 -28.17 -8.27 -23.28
N GLN A 9 -27.38 -8.17 -24.35
CA GLN A 9 -25.91 -8.19 -24.23
C GLN A 9 -25.39 -7.04 -23.34
N ALA A 10 -26.06 -5.89 -23.37
CA ALA A 10 -25.70 -4.74 -22.52
C ALA A 10 -25.90 -5.06 -21.03
N ASP A 11 -26.92 -5.84 -20.68
CA ASP A 11 -27.15 -6.27 -19.29
C ASP A 11 -26.04 -7.19 -18.80
N VAL A 12 -25.55 -8.08 -19.67
CA VAL A 12 -24.40 -8.96 -19.38
C VAL A 12 -23.13 -8.13 -19.18
N GLN A 13 -22.83 -7.20 -20.09
CA GLN A 13 -21.65 -6.33 -19.97
C GLN A 13 -21.69 -5.51 -18.68
N LYS A 14 -22.85 -4.93 -18.34
CA LYS A 14 -23.05 -4.15 -17.11
C LYS A 14 -22.78 -4.99 -15.87
N ARG A 15 -23.17 -6.27 -15.86
CA ARG A 15 -22.92 -7.18 -14.74
C ARG A 15 -21.43 -7.48 -14.58
N PHE A 16 -20.71 -7.72 -15.68
CA PHE A 16 -19.26 -7.93 -15.64
C PHE A 16 -18.50 -6.68 -15.18
N ASN A 17 -18.85 -5.50 -15.68
CA ASN A 17 -18.22 -4.24 -15.25
C ASN A 17 -18.38 -4.02 -13.74
N LYS A 18 -19.59 -4.24 -13.19
CA LYS A 18 -19.83 -4.17 -11.74
C LYS A 18 -19.00 -5.18 -10.95
N PHE A 19 -18.82 -6.38 -11.49
CA PHE A 19 -17.98 -7.38 -10.84
C PHE A 19 -16.51 -6.94 -10.81
N LEU A 20 -15.99 -6.40 -11.91
CA LEU A 20 -14.62 -5.85 -11.97
C LEU A 20 -14.42 -4.70 -10.98
N GLU A 21 -15.39 -3.79 -10.84
CA GLU A 21 -15.35 -2.72 -9.84
C GLU A 21 -15.25 -3.28 -8.40
N VAL A 22 -15.99 -4.34 -8.11
CA VAL A 22 -15.92 -5.01 -6.80
C VAL A 22 -14.55 -5.64 -6.59
N VAL A 23 -13.99 -6.31 -7.60
CA VAL A 23 -12.65 -6.92 -7.52
C VAL A 23 -11.59 -5.85 -7.25
N GLU A 24 -11.60 -4.76 -8.01
CA GLU A 24 -10.66 -3.65 -7.84
C GLU A 24 -10.75 -3.04 -6.43
N ARG A 25 -11.97 -2.79 -5.93
CA ARG A 25 -12.16 -2.31 -4.57
C ARG A 25 -11.56 -3.26 -3.53
N ARG A 26 -11.72 -4.57 -3.71
CA ARG A 26 -11.12 -5.57 -2.81
C ARG A 26 -9.61 -5.59 -2.90
N GLN A 27 -9.02 -5.38 -4.08
CA GLN A 27 -7.57 -5.23 -4.23
C GLN A 27 -7.06 -4.02 -3.44
N ILE A 28 -7.72 -2.86 -3.58
CA ILE A 28 -7.39 -1.65 -2.82
C ILE A 28 -7.48 -1.89 -1.31
N ASP A 29 -8.54 -2.55 -0.83
CA ASP A 29 -8.71 -2.86 0.59
C ASP A 29 -7.57 -3.75 1.13
N ARG A 30 -7.08 -4.71 0.32
CA ARG A 30 -5.93 -5.55 0.70
C ARG A 30 -4.62 -4.77 0.72
N LEU A 31 -4.42 -3.88 -0.26
CA LEU A 31 -3.24 -3.01 -0.26
C LEU A 31 -3.24 -2.03 0.92
N LYS A 32 -4.40 -1.50 1.31
CA LYS A 32 -4.54 -0.68 2.54
C LYS A 32 -4.13 -1.49 3.76
N MET A 33 -4.70 -2.69 3.92
CA MET A 33 -4.35 -3.57 5.03
C MET A 33 -2.85 -3.87 5.08
N LEU A 34 -2.23 -4.16 3.93
CA LEU A 34 -0.80 -4.41 3.85
C LEU A 34 0.02 -3.15 4.19
N GLY A 35 -0.38 -1.99 3.67
CA GLY A 35 0.25 -0.70 3.97
C GLY A 35 0.23 -0.38 5.47
N GLU A 36 -0.92 -0.54 6.12
CA GLU A 36 -1.08 -0.39 7.57
C GLU A 36 -0.16 -1.35 8.34
N MET A 37 -0.14 -2.65 7.97
CA MET A 37 0.76 -3.63 8.60
C MET A 37 2.24 -3.23 8.47
N CYS A 38 2.65 -2.69 7.31
CA CYS A 38 4.03 -2.27 7.07
C CYS A 38 4.40 -1.06 7.94
N ILE A 39 3.57 -0.02 7.98
CA ILE A 39 3.86 1.17 8.78
C ILE A 39 3.82 0.86 10.28
N THR A 40 2.88 0.03 10.73
CA THR A 40 2.82 -0.42 12.12
C THR A 40 4.09 -1.19 12.46
N ARG A 41 4.49 -2.14 11.62
CA ARG A 41 5.71 -2.94 11.85
C ARG A 41 6.96 -2.07 11.94
N ALA A 42 7.08 -1.05 11.09
CA ALA A 42 8.20 -0.10 11.08
C ALA A 42 8.17 0.85 12.30
N ARG A 43 6.98 1.28 12.74
CA ARG A 43 6.83 2.16 13.90
C ARG A 43 6.97 1.42 15.23
N GLU A 44 6.66 0.14 15.30
CA GLU A 44 6.77 -0.62 16.56
C GLU A 44 8.19 -1.15 16.82
N ILE A 45 9.14 -0.90 15.91
CA ILE A 45 10.54 -1.33 16.10
C ILE A 45 11.09 -0.70 17.38
N PRO A 46 11.56 -1.52 18.36
CA PRO A 46 12.21 -1.00 19.56
C PRO A 46 13.45 -0.19 19.21
N ALA A 47 13.70 0.88 19.96
CA ALA A 47 14.86 1.76 19.73
C ALA A 47 16.22 1.03 19.81
N SER A 48 16.29 -0.10 20.51
CA SER A 48 17.49 -0.95 20.59
C SER A 48 17.83 -1.63 19.26
N ILE A 49 16.84 -1.89 18.40
CA ILE A 49 16.97 -2.54 17.10
C ILE A 49 16.95 -1.50 15.99
N GLY A 50 15.98 -0.59 16.03
CA GLY A 50 15.80 0.47 15.05
C GLY A 50 16.52 1.75 15.47
N PHE A 51 15.75 2.79 15.73
CA PHE A 51 16.28 4.13 15.98
C PHE A 51 15.53 4.86 17.10
N THR A 52 16.21 5.85 17.68
CA THR A 52 15.63 6.77 18.66
C THR A 52 15.26 8.08 18.00
N ASP A 53 14.00 8.47 18.10
CA ASP A 53 13.53 9.74 17.55
C ASP A 53 13.96 10.93 18.39
N GLN A 54 14.79 11.78 17.79
CA GLN A 54 15.10 13.11 18.34
C GLN A 54 13.96 14.08 18.01
N THR A 55 13.84 14.46 16.73
CA THR A 55 12.83 15.42 16.24
C THR A 55 11.49 14.78 15.86
N GLY A 56 11.47 13.48 15.58
CA GLY A 56 10.30 12.76 15.05
C GLY A 56 10.18 12.78 13.52
N ASN A 57 11.07 13.47 12.80
CA ASN A 57 11.03 13.55 11.33
C ASN A 57 11.14 12.19 10.66
N LEU A 58 12.04 11.31 11.12
CA LEU A 58 12.19 9.99 10.51
C LEU A 58 10.92 9.16 10.64
N ARG A 59 10.40 9.00 11.86
CA ARG A 59 9.17 8.24 12.10
C ARG A 59 7.96 8.84 11.38
N SER A 60 7.89 10.16 11.28
CA SER A 60 6.82 10.86 10.57
C SER A 60 6.91 10.72 9.05
N SER A 61 8.12 10.51 8.53
CA SER A 61 8.35 10.21 7.12
C SER A 61 8.04 8.78 6.72
N ILE A 62 7.72 7.92 7.69
CA ILE A 62 7.27 6.55 7.45
C ILE A 62 5.77 6.58 7.17
N GLY A 63 5.40 6.18 5.96
CA GLY A 63 4.02 6.16 5.51
C GLY A 63 3.88 5.36 4.22
N TYR A 64 2.67 5.34 3.68
CA TYR A 64 2.41 4.71 2.39
C TYR A 64 1.39 5.47 1.56
N ILE A 65 1.46 5.26 0.25
CA ILE A 65 0.47 5.75 -0.73
C ILE A 65 0.11 4.59 -1.65
N ILE A 66 -1.18 4.47 -1.96
CA ILE A 66 -1.71 3.56 -2.98
C ILE A 66 -1.99 4.38 -4.22
N PHE A 67 -1.42 3.98 -5.35
CA PHE A 67 -1.64 4.57 -6.65
C PHE A 67 -2.46 3.65 -7.54
N LYS A 68 -3.22 4.23 -8.45
CA LYS A 68 -3.78 3.57 -9.62
C LYS A 68 -3.32 4.32 -10.85
N ASP A 69 -2.48 3.69 -11.66
CA ASP A 69 -1.93 4.27 -12.89
C ASP A 69 -1.30 5.66 -12.65
N GLY A 70 -0.54 5.79 -11.55
CA GLY A 70 0.10 7.04 -11.13
C GLY A 70 -0.80 8.02 -10.38
N VAL A 71 -2.11 7.77 -10.27
CA VAL A 71 -3.03 8.62 -9.50
C VAL A 71 -3.11 8.13 -8.06
N ALA A 72 -2.79 8.98 -7.08
CA ALA A 72 -2.92 8.64 -5.67
C ALA A 72 -4.39 8.41 -5.28
N LEU A 73 -4.70 7.21 -4.79
CA LEU A 73 -6.03 6.81 -4.31
C LEU A 73 -6.18 6.93 -2.79
N HIS A 74 -5.09 6.67 -2.07
CA HIS A 74 -5.07 6.70 -0.61
C HIS A 74 -3.67 6.96 -0.10
N GLU A 75 -3.56 7.72 0.98
CA GLU A 75 -2.31 7.97 1.68
C GLU A 75 -2.49 7.84 3.19
N SER A 76 -1.44 7.41 3.87
CA SER A 76 -1.41 7.30 5.33
C SER A 76 -0.03 7.73 5.83
N PHE A 77 0.01 8.90 6.46
CA PHE A 77 1.17 9.44 7.18
C PHE A 77 0.71 9.95 8.54
N GLU A 78 1.52 9.75 9.56
CA GLU A 78 1.23 10.22 10.91
C GLU A 78 2.38 11.10 11.37
N GLN A 79 2.04 12.32 11.78
CA GLN A 79 3.03 13.20 12.38
C GLN A 79 3.34 12.76 13.81
N VAL A 80 4.63 12.62 14.10
CA VAL A 80 5.15 12.33 15.44
C VAL A 80 5.96 13.54 15.91
N LYS A 81 5.66 14.05 17.11
CA LYS A 81 6.29 15.25 17.67
C LYS A 81 6.21 16.43 16.69
N GLU A 82 7.31 17.13 16.45
CA GLU A 82 7.44 18.25 15.52
C GLU A 82 7.80 17.79 14.09
N GLY A 83 7.56 16.51 13.78
CA GLY A 83 8.02 15.83 12.56
C GLY A 83 7.31 16.21 11.25
N ALA A 84 6.75 17.42 11.13
CA ALA A 84 5.96 17.84 9.96
C ALA A 84 6.79 17.82 8.66
N GLU A 85 8.07 18.15 8.73
CA GLU A 85 9.01 18.03 7.60
C GLU A 85 9.15 16.57 7.14
N GLY A 86 9.15 15.63 8.09
CA GLY A 86 9.15 14.21 7.81
C GLY A 86 7.96 13.77 6.97
N VAL A 87 6.74 14.18 7.37
CA VAL A 87 5.52 13.88 6.62
C VAL A 87 5.60 14.41 5.19
N ALA A 88 5.99 15.69 5.03
CA ALA A 88 6.10 16.32 3.73
C ALA A 88 7.12 15.61 2.83
N THR A 89 8.30 15.29 3.38
CA THR A 89 9.37 14.60 2.65
C THR A 89 8.96 13.19 2.26
N GLY A 90 8.32 12.44 3.18
CA GLY A 90 7.76 11.11 2.93
C GLY A 90 6.78 11.11 1.77
N ARG A 91 5.81 12.03 1.78
CA ARG A 91 4.83 12.17 0.70
C ARG A 91 5.51 12.46 -0.65
N ILE A 92 6.42 13.44 -0.69
CA ILE A 92 7.14 13.80 -1.94
C ILE A 92 7.91 12.61 -2.51
N VAL A 93 8.56 11.81 -1.65
CA VAL A 93 9.31 10.62 -2.10
C VAL A 93 8.34 9.55 -2.62
N ALA A 94 7.23 9.30 -1.93
CA ALA A 94 6.23 8.33 -2.36
C ALA A 94 5.57 8.72 -3.70
N GLU A 95 5.21 9.98 -3.89
CA GLU A 95 4.66 10.52 -5.15
C GLU A 95 5.66 10.35 -6.31
N LYS A 96 6.92 10.75 -6.12
CA LYS A 96 7.98 10.58 -7.13
C LYS A 96 8.23 9.14 -7.54
N ILE A 97 7.96 8.19 -6.63
CA ILE A 97 8.06 6.76 -6.94
C ILE A 97 6.79 6.32 -7.67
N GLY A 98 5.61 6.68 -7.17
CA GLY A 98 4.32 6.35 -7.80
C GLY A 98 4.22 6.80 -9.26
N ASP A 99 4.75 7.98 -9.59
CA ASP A 99 4.79 8.52 -10.95
C ASP A 99 5.58 7.63 -11.94
N ARG A 100 6.53 6.82 -11.45
CA ARG A 100 7.35 5.93 -12.29
C ARG A 100 6.60 4.67 -12.72
N TYR A 101 5.53 4.31 -12.02
CA TYR A 101 4.77 3.08 -12.23
C TYR A 101 3.41 3.38 -12.90
N GLN A 102 3.34 4.43 -13.72
CA GLN A 102 2.17 4.74 -14.53
C GLN A 102 1.84 3.59 -15.50
N GLY A 103 0.57 3.18 -15.53
CA GLY A 103 0.11 2.07 -16.38
C GLY A 103 0.35 0.67 -15.80
N GLU A 104 0.90 0.55 -14.59
CA GLU A 104 1.05 -0.75 -13.91
C GLU A 104 -0.16 -1.12 -13.04
N GLY A 105 -1.28 -0.39 -13.16
CA GLY A 105 -2.48 -0.64 -12.38
C GLY A 105 -2.33 -0.17 -10.93
N LEU A 106 -2.62 -1.05 -9.98
CA LEU A 106 -2.58 -0.74 -8.54
C LEU A 106 -1.17 -0.94 -7.96
N VAL A 107 -0.62 0.10 -7.35
CA VAL A 107 0.72 0.10 -6.77
C VAL A 107 0.65 0.57 -5.32
N LEU A 108 1.25 -0.18 -4.40
CA LEU A 108 1.45 0.23 -3.01
C LEU A 108 2.91 0.69 -2.85
N VAL A 109 3.10 1.94 -2.46
CA VAL A 109 4.43 2.50 -2.17
C VAL A 109 4.50 2.76 -0.67
N VAL A 110 5.36 2.02 0.03
CA VAL A 110 5.70 2.25 1.44
C VAL A 110 7.08 2.89 1.50
N VAL A 111 7.23 3.98 2.26
CA VAL A 111 8.47 4.77 2.27
C VAL A 111 8.90 5.15 3.68
N ALA A 112 10.20 5.40 3.83
CA ALA A 112 10.77 6.25 4.88
C ALA A 112 11.49 7.42 4.17
N GLY A 113 10.88 8.60 4.17
CA GLY A 113 11.29 9.70 3.29
C GLY A 113 12.58 10.42 3.65
N MET A 114 13.05 10.35 4.89
CA MET A 114 14.25 11.08 5.29
C MET A 114 15.53 10.45 4.71
N ASN A 115 16.40 11.24 4.08
CA ASN A 115 17.63 10.76 3.41
C ASN A 115 18.58 9.94 4.31
N TYR A 116 18.58 10.21 5.63
CA TYR A 116 19.40 9.47 6.58
C TYR A 116 18.80 8.12 7.01
N ALA A 117 17.60 7.75 6.54
CA ALA A 117 17.02 6.42 6.75
C ALA A 117 17.95 5.31 6.23
N ILE A 118 18.48 5.49 5.02
CA ILE A 118 19.41 4.55 4.38
C ILE A 118 20.69 4.41 5.22
N TYR A 119 21.17 5.50 5.80
CA TYR A 119 22.36 5.48 6.64
C TYR A 119 22.16 4.67 7.94
N LEU A 120 20.97 4.72 8.51
CA LEU A 120 20.61 3.91 9.68
C LEU A 120 20.53 2.42 9.32
N GLU A 121 19.88 2.09 8.21
CA GLU A 121 19.82 0.72 7.67
C GLU A 121 21.22 0.15 7.41
N ALA A 122 22.10 0.94 6.79
CA ALA A 122 23.49 0.56 6.55
C ALA A 122 24.30 0.31 7.84
N LYS A 123 23.88 0.91 8.96
CA LYS A 123 24.44 0.64 10.30
C LYS A 123 23.78 -0.54 11.02
N GLY A 124 22.92 -1.29 10.34
CA GLY A 124 22.17 -2.41 10.89
C GLY A 124 20.99 -1.98 11.76
N ARG A 125 20.48 -0.75 11.60
CA ARG A 125 19.27 -0.28 12.27
C ARG A 125 18.07 -0.45 11.37
N ASP A 126 17.09 -1.21 11.86
CA ASP A 126 15.85 -1.45 11.12
C ASP A 126 14.97 -0.18 11.10
N VAL A 127 14.69 0.31 9.90
CA VAL A 127 13.80 1.45 9.61
C VAL A 127 12.60 0.98 8.80
N LEU A 128 12.85 0.27 7.70
CA LEU A 128 11.86 -0.26 6.77
C LEU A 128 12.15 -1.71 6.37
N THR A 129 13.36 -2.23 6.61
CA THR A 129 13.77 -3.59 6.22
C THR A 129 12.78 -4.66 6.70
N SER A 130 12.37 -4.64 7.97
CA SER A 130 11.41 -5.64 8.46
C SER A 130 9.99 -5.47 7.90
N ALA A 131 9.60 -4.24 7.55
CA ALA A 131 8.33 -3.97 6.89
C ALA A 131 8.33 -4.51 5.46
N GLU A 132 9.44 -4.37 4.74
CA GLU A 132 9.63 -4.97 3.41
C GLU A 132 9.51 -6.50 3.46
N GLN A 133 10.21 -7.14 4.40
CA GLN A 133 10.11 -8.59 4.58
C GLN A 133 8.68 -9.05 4.90
N LEU A 134 7.97 -8.29 5.75
CA LEU A 134 6.56 -8.55 6.03
C LEU A 134 5.73 -8.44 4.75
N ALA A 135 5.94 -7.39 3.94
CA ALA A 135 5.21 -7.21 2.69
C ALA A 135 5.42 -8.38 1.71
N GLN A 136 6.68 -8.81 1.53
CA GLN A 136 7.03 -9.94 0.67
C GLN A 136 6.36 -11.25 1.12
N GLN A 137 6.16 -11.44 2.41
CA GLN A 137 5.50 -12.63 2.96
C GLN A 137 3.97 -12.57 2.90
N GLN A 138 3.39 -11.41 3.17
CA GLN A 138 1.94 -11.25 3.31
C GLN A 138 1.24 -11.04 1.97
N LEU A 139 1.85 -10.30 1.04
CA LEU A 139 1.24 -9.98 -0.25
C LEU A 139 0.82 -11.24 -1.04
N PRO A 140 1.67 -12.27 -1.23
CA PRO A 140 1.27 -13.48 -1.96
C PRO A 140 0.10 -14.23 -1.32
N ARG A 141 0.03 -14.23 0.02
CA ARG A 141 -1.06 -14.86 0.79
C ARG A 141 -2.37 -14.12 0.58
N MET A 142 -2.35 -12.80 0.72
CA MET A 142 -3.53 -11.95 0.50
C MET A 142 -4.06 -12.06 -0.93
N LEU A 143 -3.18 -12.12 -1.93
CA LEU A 143 -3.55 -12.30 -3.32
C LEU A 143 -4.18 -13.68 -3.56
N SER A 144 -3.59 -14.74 -3.00
CA SER A 144 -4.13 -16.11 -3.10
C SER A 144 -5.52 -16.21 -2.49
N GLU A 145 -5.74 -15.61 -1.32
CA GLU A 145 -7.06 -15.53 -0.69
C GLU A 145 -8.06 -14.72 -1.52
N LEU A 146 -7.63 -13.59 -2.09
CA LEU A 146 -8.47 -12.77 -2.95
C LEU A 146 -8.96 -13.55 -4.17
N VAL A 147 -8.04 -14.22 -4.87
CA VAL A 147 -8.36 -15.07 -6.03
C VAL A 147 -9.27 -16.23 -5.61
N SER A 148 -8.98 -16.90 -4.49
CA SER A 148 -9.85 -17.97 -3.98
C SER A 148 -11.26 -17.47 -3.67
N ASN A 149 -11.42 -16.28 -3.11
CA ASN A 149 -12.72 -15.72 -2.77
C ASN A 149 -13.49 -15.30 -4.03
N MET A 150 -12.80 -14.77 -5.03
CA MET A 150 -13.39 -14.49 -6.35
C MET A 150 -13.92 -15.76 -7.01
N ASN A 151 -13.12 -16.84 -7.01
CA ASN A 151 -13.52 -18.12 -7.62
C ASN A 151 -14.73 -18.77 -6.93
N LYS A 152 -14.94 -18.51 -5.64
CA LYS A 152 -16.13 -18.96 -4.89
C LYS A 152 -17.38 -18.12 -5.17
N ALA A 153 -17.22 -16.90 -5.66
CA ALA A 153 -18.30 -15.95 -5.90
C ALA A 153 -18.81 -15.97 -7.35
N LEU A 154 -18.07 -16.63 -8.26
CA LEU A 154 -18.47 -16.95 -9.63
C LEU A 154 -19.33 -18.21 -9.66
#